data_AF-A0A2C6LJ80-F1
#
_entry.id   AF-A0A2C6LJ80-F1
#
_cell.length_a   1.000
_cell.length_b   1.000
_cell.length_c   1.000
_cell.angle_alpha   90.00
_cell.angle_beta   90.00
_cell.angle_gamma   90.00
#
_symmetry.space_group_name_H-M   'P 1'
#
loop_
_entity.id
_entity.type
_entity.pdbx_description
1 polymer ?
#
loop_
_entity_poly.entity_id
_entity_poly.type
_entity_poly.pdbx_seq_one_letter_code
_entity_poly.pdbx_strand_id
1 'polypeptide(L)'
;MLPLCFIPLLWAAFMDWKKRIIPDWTWITILAIGGASAFLFPEPALPERIAGFLLPGVCLLLLAVKYGGVGGGDIKLTAALGFYVGLNALAGILFFALLPALLYAAAARQRSVPLAVFLCIGFFMYAGVSFIYGLTC
;
A
#
# COMPACT_ATOMS: atom_id res chain seq x y z
N MET A 1 -8.91 -9.08 -9.64
CA MET A 1 -7.94 -8.08 -10.18
C MET A 1 -6.57 -8.72 -10.45
N LEU A 2 -5.96 -8.53 -11.64
CA LEU A 2 -4.64 -9.08 -11.98
C LEU A 2 -3.53 -8.52 -11.07
N PRO A 3 -2.58 -9.30 -10.53
CA PRO A 3 -1.56 -8.84 -9.57
C PRO A 3 -0.49 -7.88 -10.15
N LEU A 4 -0.75 -7.13 -11.23
CA LEU A 4 0.22 -6.30 -11.98
C LEU A 4 0.96 -5.26 -11.14
N CYS A 5 0.42 -4.84 -9.99
CA CYS A 5 1.08 -3.92 -9.08
C CYS A 5 2.25 -4.56 -8.29
N PHE A 6 2.48 -5.87 -8.41
CA PHE A 6 3.52 -6.57 -7.63
C PHE A 6 4.93 -6.06 -7.93
N ILE A 7 5.24 -5.78 -9.20
CA ILE A 7 6.58 -5.32 -9.64
C ILE A 7 6.92 -3.96 -9.04
N PRO A 8 6.12 -2.89 -9.23
CA PRO A 8 6.42 -1.60 -8.64
C PRO A 8 6.40 -1.64 -7.11
N LEU A 9 5.54 -2.45 -6.49
CA LEU A 9 5.47 -2.58 -5.04
C LEU A 9 6.71 -3.28 -4.45
N LEU A 10 7.17 -4.38 -5.04
CA LEU A 10 8.42 -5.05 -4.65
C LEU A 10 9.63 -4.12 -4.84
N TRP A 11 9.65 -3.36 -5.93
CA TRP A 11 10.73 -2.41 -6.17
C TRP A 11 10.72 -1.28 -5.13
N ALA A 12 9.54 -0.75 -4.80
CA ALA A 12 9.39 0.24 -3.73
C ALA A 12 9.87 -0.33 -2.39
N ALA A 13 9.48 -1.56 -2.04
CA ALA A 13 9.94 -2.24 -0.83
C ALA A 13 11.47 -2.43 -0.79
N PHE A 14 12.07 -2.88 -1.90
CA PHE A 14 13.52 -3.08 -1.98
C PHE A 14 14.29 -1.76 -1.83
N MET A 15 13.82 -0.70 -2.49
CA MET A 15 14.43 0.63 -2.42
C MET A 15 14.24 1.29 -1.05
N ASP A 16 13.08 1.10 -0.43
CA ASP A 16 12.81 1.55 0.93
C ASP A 16 13.72 0.84 1.94
N TRP A 17 13.87 -0.49 1.84
CA TRP A 17 14.79 -1.25 2.69
C TRP A 17 16.24 -0.78 2.57
N LYS A 18 16.73 -0.56 1.34
CA LYS A 18 18.14 -0.24 1.09
C LYS A 18 18.49 1.23 1.28
N LYS A 19 17.61 2.13 0.83
CA LYS A 19 17.90 3.57 0.68
C LYS A 19 16.89 4.47 1.40
N ARG A 20 15.79 3.93 1.95
CA ARG A 20 14.72 4.73 2.58
C ARG A 20 14.11 5.76 1.62
N ILE A 21 14.05 5.41 0.34
CA ILE A 21 13.52 6.27 -0.73
C ILE A 21 12.58 5.42 -1.58
N ILE A 22 11.37 5.93 -1.82
CA ILE A 22 10.40 5.33 -2.73
C ILE A 22 10.47 6.08 -4.06
N PRO A 23 10.89 5.45 -5.17
CA PRO A 23 10.99 6.09 -6.47
C PRO A 23 9.62 6.48 -7.03
N ASP A 24 9.52 7.64 -7.67
CA ASP A 24 8.22 8.15 -8.11
C ASP A 24 7.52 7.27 -9.14
N TRP A 25 8.28 6.60 -10.00
CA TRP A 25 7.70 5.71 -11.00
C TRP A 25 6.89 4.56 -10.38
N THR A 26 7.18 4.15 -9.13
CA THR A 26 6.49 3.01 -8.49
C THR A 26 5.02 3.35 -8.21
N TRP A 27 4.75 4.42 -7.47
CA TRP A 27 3.39 4.84 -7.16
C TRP A 27 2.65 5.36 -8.40
N ILE A 28 3.35 6.01 -9.35
CA ILE A 28 2.75 6.40 -10.65
C ILE A 28 2.27 5.18 -11.42
N THR A 29 3.08 4.13 -11.49
CA THR A 29 2.73 2.88 -12.20
C THR A 29 1.55 2.20 -11.54
N ILE A 30 1.53 2.11 -10.21
CA ILE A 30 0.40 1.52 -9.47
C ILE A 30 -0.88 2.32 -9.72
N LEU A 31 -0.81 3.65 -9.69
CA LEU A 31 -1.96 4.51 -9.94
C LEU A 31 -2.47 4.36 -11.38
N ALA A 32 -1.57 4.30 -12.37
CA ALA A 32 -1.93 4.09 -13.76
C ALA A 32 -2.60 2.73 -13.99
N ILE A 33 -2.08 1.66 -13.37
CA ILE A 33 -2.69 0.33 -13.40
C ILE A 33 -4.07 0.36 -12.72
N GLY A 34 -4.22 1.07 -11.60
CA GLY A 34 -5.51 1.29 -10.93
C GLY A 34 -6.51 2.04 -11.81
N GLY A 35 -6.04 3.02 -12.58
CA GLY A 35 -6.87 3.76 -13.54
C GLY A 35 -7.35 2.83 -14.65
N ALA A 36 -6.42 2.11 -15.29
CA ALA A 36 -6.76 1.15 -16.32
C ALA A 36 -7.71 0.05 -15.79
N SER A 37 -7.49 -0.42 -14.56
CA SER A 37 -8.34 -1.46 -13.95
C SER A 37 -9.74 -0.97 -13.63
N ALA A 38 -9.92 0.31 -13.26
CA ALA A 38 -11.22 0.92 -13.06
C ALA A 38 -12.05 1.04 -14.36
N PHE A 39 -11.39 1.11 -15.54
CA PHE A 39 -12.08 1.08 -16.84
C PHE A 39 -12.37 -0.34 -17.33
N LEU A 40 -11.48 -1.29 -17.04
CA LEU A 40 -11.56 -2.66 -17.54
C LEU A 40 -12.44 -3.57 -16.68
N PHE A 41 -12.55 -3.30 -15.38
CA PHE A 41 -13.27 -4.14 -14.43
C PHE A 41 -14.21 -3.30 -13.54
N PRO A 42 -15.44 -3.77 -13.30
CA PRO A 42 -16.40 -3.06 -12.45
C PRO A 42 -16.01 -3.08 -10.97
N GLU A 43 -15.21 -4.06 -10.54
CA GLU A 43 -14.77 -4.24 -9.16
C GLU A 43 -13.29 -3.87 -8.95
N PRO A 44 -12.89 -3.27 -7.82
CA PRO A 44 -13.75 -2.62 -6.82
C PRO A 44 -14.49 -1.39 -7.39
N ALA A 45 -15.65 -1.10 -6.82
CA ALA A 45 -16.48 0.04 -7.21
C ALA A 45 -15.71 1.38 -7.13
N LEU A 46 -16.02 2.31 -8.03
CA LEU A 46 -15.37 3.63 -8.08
C LEU A 46 -15.34 4.38 -6.73
N PRO A 47 -16.43 4.44 -5.94
CA PRO A 47 -16.40 5.08 -4.62
C PRO A 47 -15.41 4.42 -3.67
N GLU A 48 -15.29 3.09 -3.71
CA GLU A 48 -14.34 2.34 -2.88
C GLU A 48 -12.90 2.62 -3.27
N ARG A 49 -12.61 2.76 -4.58
CA ARG A 49 -11.29 3.17 -5.08
C ARG A 49 -10.93 4.58 -4.66
N ILE A 50 -11.85 5.52 -4.81
CA ILE A 50 -11.65 6.93 -4.42
C ILE A 50 -11.44 7.02 -2.90
N ALA A 51 -12.24 6.31 -2.11
CA ALA A 51 -12.08 6.25 -0.67
C ALA A 51 -10.73 5.61 -0.30
N GLY A 52 -10.33 4.54 -0.99
CA GLY A 52 -9.03 3.90 -0.84
C GLY A 52 -7.86 4.81 -1.22
N PHE A 53 -8.04 5.76 -2.13
CA PHE A 53 -7.01 6.77 -2.44
C PHE A 53 -6.95 7.87 -1.37
N LEU A 54 -8.10 8.46 -1.05
CA LEU A 54 -8.17 9.69 -0.25
C LEU A 54 -7.97 9.43 1.25
N LEU A 55 -8.65 8.44 1.84
CA LEU A 55 -8.59 8.22 3.29
C LEU A 55 -7.17 7.95 3.80
N PRO A 56 -6.43 6.93 3.31
CA PRO A 56 -5.08 6.68 3.79
C PRO A 56 -4.12 7.81 3.42
N GLY A 57 -4.28 8.42 2.23
CA GLY A 57 -3.45 9.54 1.79
C GLY A 57 -3.59 10.75 2.70
N VAL A 58 -4.83 11.16 3.00
CA VAL A 58 -5.13 12.29 3.90
C VAL A 58 -4.70 11.96 5.33
N CYS A 59 -4.97 10.76 5.84
CA CYS A 59 -4.55 10.35 7.18
C CYS A 59 -3.02 10.42 7.33
N LEU A 60 -2.26 9.86 6.38
CA LEU A 60 -0.80 9.90 6.42
C LEU A 60 -0.26 11.32 6.20
N LEU A 61 -0.92 12.15 5.38
CA LEU A 61 -0.56 13.56 5.21
C LEU A 61 -0.76 14.36 6.51
N LEU A 62 -1.87 14.16 7.20
CA LEU A 62 -2.13 14.79 8.50
C LEU A 62 -1.11 14.36 9.55
N LEU A 63 -0.73 13.08 9.57
CA LEU A 63 0.33 12.57 10.42
C LEU A 63 1.68 13.21 10.08
N ALA A 64 2.02 13.33 8.79
CA ALA A 64 3.24 13.97 8.32
C ALA A 64 3.33 15.44 8.75
N VAL A 65 2.23 16.19 8.61
CA VAL A 65 2.18 17.62 8.97
C VAL A 65 2.23 17.81 10.49
N LYS A 66 1.52 16.97 11.27
CA LYS A 66 1.36 17.16 12.72
C LYS A 66 2.53 16.59 13.53
N TYR A 67 3.05 15.43 13.15
CA TYR A 67 4.06 14.70 13.93
C TYR A 67 5.40 14.55 13.19
N GLY A 68 5.44 14.84 11.89
CA GLY A 68 6.61 14.56 11.07
C GLY A 68 6.87 13.06 10.91
N GLY A 69 8.01 12.72 10.30
CA GLY A 69 8.50 11.34 10.23
C GLY A 69 7.84 10.42 9.19
N VAL A 70 6.74 10.85 8.55
CA VAL A 70 6.12 10.13 7.42
C VAL A 70 6.66 10.70 6.10
N GLY A 71 7.18 9.85 5.24
CA GLY A 71 7.73 10.27 3.94
C GLY A 71 6.62 10.58 2.93
N GLY A 72 6.84 11.58 2.08
CA GLY A 72 5.93 11.87 0.96
C GLY A 72 5.75 10.69 0.00
N GLY A 73 6.79 9.87 -0.16
CA GLY A 73 6.73 8.62 -0.91
C GLY A 73 5.76 7.61 -0.30
N ASP A 74 5.73 7.47 1.03
CA ASP A 74 4.86 6.54 1.74
C ASP A 74 3.38 6.92 1.56
N ILE A 75 3.09 8.22 1.65
CA ILE A 75 1.75 8.78 1.44
C ILE A 75 1.26 8.45 0.03
N LYS A 76 2.08 8.78 -0.99
CA LYS A 76 1.71 8.57 -2.40
C LYS A 76 1.59 7.09 -2.75
N LEU A 77 2.49 6.25 -2.24
CA LEU A 77 2.47 4.81 -2.48
C LEU A 77 1.22 4.17 -1.86
N THR A 78 0.90 4.50 -0.60
CA THR A 78 -0.25 3.95 0.10
C THR A 78 -1.56 4.41 -0.54
N ALA A 79 -1.64 5.69 -0.94
CA ALA A 79 -2.80 6.23 -1.67
C ALA A 79 -2.97 5.54 -3.05
N ALA A 80 -1.90 5.42 -3.83
CA ALA A 80 -1.94 4.74 -5.12
C ALA A 80 -2.35 3.26 -4.99
N LEU A 81 -1.81 2.57 -3.99
CA LEU A 81 -2.19 1.18 -3.70
C LEU A 81 -3.66 1.08 -3.30
N GLY A 82 -4.14 1.99 -2.46
CA GLY A 82 -5.54 2.04 -2.06
C GLY A 82 -6.51 2.34 -3.20
N PHE A 83 -6.13 3.18 -4.17
CA PHE A 83 -6.91 3.36 -5.40
C PHE A 83 -7.00 2.09 -6.23
N TYR A 84 -5.87 1.36 -6.29
CA TYR A 84 -5.76 0.13 -7.07
C TYR A 84 -6.58 -1.01 -6.45
N VAL A 85 -6.47 -1.24 -5.13
CA VAL A 85 -7.14 -2.36 -4.43
C VAL A 85 -8.51 -2.02 -3.83
N GLY A 86 -8.83 -0.75 -3.62
CA GLY A 86 -10.00 -0.32 -2.85
C GLY A 86 -9.73 -0.20 -1.34
N LEU A 87 -10.59 0.56 -0.64
CA LEU A 87 -10.44 0.85 0.79
C LEU A 87 -10.49 -0.42 1.66
N ASN A 88 -11.42 -1.33 1.40
CA ASN A 88 -11.62 -2.50 2.27
C ASN A 88 -10.42 -3.46 2.18
N ALA A 89 -9.96 -3.72 0.95
CA ALA A 89 -8.77 -4.52 0.73
C ALA A 89 -7.53 -3.85 1.33
N LEU A 90 -7.38 -2.53 1.17
CA LEU A 90 -6.27 -1.80 1.78
C LEU A 90 -6.28 -1.90 3.30
N ALA A 91 -7.44 -1.82 3.96
CA ALA A 91 -7.54 -1.98 5.40
C ALA A 91 -7.06 -3.37 5.84
N GLY A 92 -7.43 -4.43 5.11
CA GLY A 92 -6.91 -5.79 5.33
C GLY A 92 -5.39 -5.88 5.12
N ILE A 93 -4.87 -5.26 4.06
CA ILE A 93 -3.43 -5.20 3.79
C ILE A 93 -2.67 -4.51 4.92
N LEU A 94 -3.15 -3.35 5.37
CA LEU A 94 -2.54 -2.60 6.47
C LEU A 94 -2.61 -3.37 7.79
N PHE A 95 -3.70 -4.10 8.04
CA PHE A 95 -3.82 -4.97 9.21
C PHE A 95 -2.74 -6.06 9.22
N PHE A 96 -2.53 -6.75 8.08
CA PHE A 96 -1.46 -7.74 7.96
C PHE A 96 -0.07 -7.13 7.98
N ALA A 97 0.10 -5.91 7.47
CA ALA A 97 1.37 -5.17 7.52
C ALA A 97 1.74 -4.74 8.95
N LEU A 98 0.75 -4.48 9.81
CA LEU A 98 0.96 -3.93 11.15
C LEU A 98 1.72 -4.90 12.07
N LEU A 99 1.40 -6.20 12.02
CA LEU A 99 2.03 -7.22 12.86
C LEU A 99 3.56 -7.29 12.67
N PRO A 100 4.09 -7.52 11.45
CA PRO A 100 5.53 -7.53 11.23
C PRO A 100 6.17 -6.16 11.45
N ALA A 101 5.46 -5.06 11.16
CA ALA A 101 5.97 -3.71 11.43
C ALA A 101 6.19 -3.46 12.92
N LEU A 102 5.24 -3.88 13.77
CA LEU A 102 5.32 -3.73 15.23
C LEU A 102 6.43 -4.60 15.82
N LEU A 103 6.53 -5.86 15.37
CA LEU A 103 7.60 -6.76 15.79
C LEU A 103 8.98 -6.21 15.39
N TYR A 104 9.11 -5.68 14.18
CA TYR A 104 10.35 -5.06 13.73
C TYR A 104 10.69 -3.79 14.52
N ALA A 105 9.72 -2.91 14.78
CA ALA A 105 9.93 -1.71 15.58
C ALA A 105 10.37 -2.03 17.02
N ALA A 106 9.75 -3.05 17.63
CA ALA A 106 10.08 -3.51 18.97
C ALA A 106 11.49 -4.14 19.04
N ALA A 107 11.81 -5.02 18.08
CA ALA A 107 13.09 -5.74 18.05
C ALA A 107 14.27 -4.84 17.66
N ALA A 108 14.10 -3.98 16.64
CA ALA A 108 15.17 -3.14 16.13
C ALA A 108 15.40 -1.87 16.96
N ARG A 109 14.48 -1.51 17.89
CA ARG A 109 14.46 -0.23 18.63
C ARG A 109 14.65 1.00 17.73
N GLN A 110 14.29 0.90 16.45
CA GLN A 110 14.44 1.99 15.48
C GLN A 110 13.18 2.83 15.41
N ARG A 111 13.36 4.15 15.29
CA ARG A 111 12.25 5.10 15.13
C ARG A 111 11.67 5.14 13.71
N SER A 112 12.41 4.66 12.71
CA SER A 112 12.02 4.72 11.29
C SER A 112 11.81 3.32 10.70
N VAL A 113 10.55 2.97 10.49
CA VAL A 113 10.10 1.68 9.96
C VAL A 113 9.94 1.78 8.44
N PRO A 114 10.51 0.86 7.62
CA PRO A 114 10.37 0.91 6.17
C PRO A 114 8.95 0.52 5.77
N LEU A 115 8.06 1.51 5.59
CA LEU A 115 6.63 1.30 5.40
C LEU A 115 6.33 0.49 4.13
N ALA A 116 7.05 0.74 3.03
CA ALA A 116 6.80 0.04 1.77
C ALA A 116 7.09 -1.46 1.87
N VAL A 117 8.06 -1.86 2.70
CA VAL A 117 8.37 -3.28 2.96
C VAL A 117 7.21 -3.99 3.64
N PHE A 118 6.66 -3.41 4.70
CA PHE A 118 5.54 -4.02 5.42
C PHE A 118 4.25 -3.95 4.61
N LEU A 119 4.04 -2.88 3.85
CA LEU A 119 2.92 -2.76 2.93
C LEU A 119 2.98 -3.87 1.85
N CYS A 120 4.17 -4.17 1.34
CA CYS A 120 4.38 -5.27 0.40
C CYS A 120 4.09 -6.64 1.03
N ILE A 121 4.56 -6.89 2.27
CA ILE A 121 4.27 -8.13 3.00
C ILE A 121 2.77 -8.29 3.23
N GLY A 122 2.10 -7.22 3.70
CA GLY A 122 0.66 -7.21 3.91
C GLY A 122 -0.12 -7.48 2.62
N PHE A 123 0.32 -6.93 1.49
CA PHE A 123 -0.27 -7.19 0.18
C PHE A 123 -0.23 -8.68 -0.18
N PHE A 124 0.93 -9.32 -0.04
CA PHE A 124 1.07 -10.75 -0.32
C PHE A 124 0.27 -11.64 0.63
N MET A 125 0.24 -11.31 1.93
CA MET A 125 -0.58 -12.05 2.90
C MET A 125 -2.07 -11.92 2.58
N TYR A 126 -2.56 -10.70 2.34
CA TYR A 126 -3.95 -10.47 1.98
C TYR A 126 -4.34 -11.19 0.69
N ALA A 127 -3.48 -11.13 -0.34
CA ALA A 127 -3.69 -11.83 -1.60
C ALA A 127 -3.72 -13.36 -1.41
N GLY A 128 -2.81 -13.92 -0.62
CA GLY A 128 -2.77 -15.35 -0.32
C GLY A 128 -4.00 -15.82 0.45
N VAL A 129 -4.43 -15.06 1.45
CA VAL A 129 -5.67 -15.33 2.21
C VAL A 129 -6.88 -15.28 1.28
N SER A 130 -7.00 -14.22 0.47
CA SER A 130 -8.12 -14.07 -0.47
C SER A 130 -8.18 -15.21 -1.50
N PHE A 131 -7.01 -15.70 -1.94
CA PHE A 131 -6.90 -16.86 -2.83
C PHE A 131 -7.38 -18.16 -2.15
N ILE A 132 -6.99 -18.40 -0.90
CA ILE A 132 -7.39 -19.60 -0.14
C ILE A 132 -8.90 -19.62 0.10
N TYR A 133 -9.50 -18.47 0.44
CA TYR A 133 -10.93 -18.38 0.71
C TYR A 133 -11.80 -18.24 -0.55
N GLY A 134 -11.22 -18.24 -1.74
CA GLY A 134 -11.96 -18.06 -3.00
C GLY A 134 -12.66 -16.70 -3.10
N LEU A 135 -12.24 -15.71 -2.30
CA LEU A 135 -12.72 -14.33 -2.32
C LEU A 135 -12.06 -13.58 -3.51
N THR A 136 -12.23 -14.11 -4.72
CA THR A 136 -11.95 -13.37 -5.95
C THR A 136 -13.26 -12.80 -6.45
N CYS A 137 -13.51 -11.52 -6.14
CA CYS A 137 -14.36 -10.66 -6.95
C CYS A 137 -13.49 -9.98 -8.02
#